data_AF-A0AAV2RHX5-F1
#
_entry.id   AF-A0AAV2RHX5-F1
#
_cell.length_a   1.000
_cell.length_b   1.000
_cell.length_c   1.000
_cell.angle_alpha   90.00
_cell.angle_beta   90.00
_cell.angle_gamma   90.00
#
_symmetry.space_group_name_H-M   'P 1'
#
loop_
_entity.id
_entity.type
_entity.pdbx_description
1 polymer ?
#
loop_
_entity_poly.entity_id
_entity_poly.type
_entity_poly.pdbx_seq_one_letter_code
_entity_poly.pdbx_strand_id
1 'polypeptide(L)'
;MYKNWPHVSLWLDKINVKPTNYHHGSFVGNDCLRMLKNVDILQQMAESHDKHIIQKYVHILRCFYDVVKSCFGMTLDPQYDTYINQFKYAYKDMDITITPKVHILLMHVPDFITKHNRSLGWYSEQTLESVHHDFKINCWENKGTRDPLDIQIILRI
;
A
#
# COMPACT_ATOMS: atom_id res chain seq x y z
N MET A 1 -2.90 10.07 14.18
CA MET A 1 -4.00 10.78 13.47
C MET A 1 -5.28 10.84 14.26
N TYR A 2 -5.93 9.73 14.65
CA TYR A 2 -7.22 9.76 15.38
C TYR A 2 -7.26 10.66 16.62
N LYS A 3 -6.19 10.68 17.44
CA LYS A 3 -6.08 11.60 18.58
C LYS A 3 -6.05 13.08 18.19
N ASN A 4 -5.50 13.40 17.01
CA ASN A 4 -5.32 14.77 16.52
C ASN A 4 -6.51 15.26 15.69
N TRP A 5 -7.24 14.33 15.07
CA TRP A 5 -8.48 14.60 14.36
C TRP A 5 -9.40 13.37 14.40
N PRO A 6 -10.42 13.37 15.27
CA PRO A 6 -11.35 12.25 15.43
C PRO A 6 -12.16 11.94 14.17
N HIS A 7 -12.39 12.94 13.31
CA HIS A 7 -13.17 12.81 12.07
C HIS A 7 -12.39 12.22 10.89
N VAL A 8 -11.19 11.68 11.13
CA VAL A 8 -10.44 10.99 10.07
C VAL A 8 -11.20 9.80 9.49
N SER A 9 -12.13 9.19 10.24
CA SER A 9 -13.03 8.15 9.71
C SER A 9 -13.90 8.66 8.57
N LEU A 10 -14.32 9.94 8.59
CA LEU A 10 -15.10 10.53 7.49
C LEU A 10 -14.31 10.58 6.19
N TRP A 11 -12.98 10.73 6.27
CA TRP A 11 -12.12 10.63 5.09
C TRP A 11 -12.15 9.20 4.53
N LEU A 12 -12.03 8.18 5.38
CA LEU A 12 -12.10 6.78 4.97
C LEU A 12 -13.43 6.45 4.31
N ASP A 13 -14.55 6.92 4.87
CA ASP A 13 -15.88 6.76 4.30
C ASP A 13 -15.98 7.41 2.92
N LYS A 14 -15.44 8.63 2.75
CA LYS A 14 -15.47 9.37 1.49
C LYS A 14 -14.68 8.70 0.36
N ILE A 15 -13.65 7.93 0.70
CA ILE A 15 -12.85 7.15 -0.26
C ILE A 15 -13.31 5.69 -0.35
N ASN A 16 -14.44 5.34 0.26
CA ASN A 16 -14.99 3.98 0.31
C ASN A 16 -13.97 2.94 0.82
N VAL A 17 -13.19 3.30 1.84
CA VAL A 17 -12.26 2.39 2.53
C VAL A 17 -12.83 2.03 3.88
N LYS A 18 -12.93 0.72 4.16
CA LYS A 18 -13.39 0.22 5.45
C LYS A 18 -12.35 -0.79 5.98
N PRO A 19 -11.97 -0.72 7.25
CA PRO A 19 -11.14 -1.76 7.84
C PRO A 19 -11.82 -3.11 7.66
N THR A 20 -11.06 -4.11 7.26
CA THR A 20 -11.60 -5.46 7.10
C THR A 20 -11.59 -6.17 8.45
N ASN A 21 -12.59 -7.02 8.70
CA ASN A 21 -12.58 -7.93 9.86
C ASN A 21 -11.49 -9.02 9.72
N TYR A 22 -10.89 -9.14 8.54
CA TYR A 22 -9.76 -10.02 8.27
C TYR A 22 -8.50 -9.43 8.93
N HIS A 23 -7.86 -10.20 9.82
CA HIS A 23 -6.69 -9.79 10.60
C HIS A 23 -6.86 -8.50 11.43
N HIS A 24 -7.72 -8.56 12.45
CA HIS A 24 -7.76 -7.60 13.58
C HIS A 24 -8.07 -6.14 13.20
N GLY A 25 -8.98 -5.90 12.25
CA GLY A 25 -9.38 -4.53 11.89
C GLY A 25 -8.35 -3.79 11.04
N SER A 26 -7.62 -4.52 10.20
CA SER A 26 -6.57 -3.98 9.33
C SER A 26 -7.10 -3.59 7.94
N PHE A 27 -6.35 -2.73 7.26
CA PHE A 27 -6.57 -2.40 5.85
C PHE A 27 -5.81 -3.36 4.94
N VAL A 28 -6.44 -3.77 3.84
CA VAL A 28 -5.79 -4.58 2.80
C VAL A 28 -4.99 -3.69 1.84
N GLY A 29 -4.08 -4.29 1.06
CA GLY A 29 -3.16 -3.55 0.18
C GLY A 29 -3.86 -2.56 -0.77
N ASN A 30 -4.97 -2.97 -1.39
CA ASN A 30 -5.75 -2.11 -2.29
C ASN A 30 -6.35 -0.89 -1.58
N ASP A 31 -6.81 -1.05 -0.34
CA ASP A 31 -7.36 0.06 0.45
C ASP A 31 -6.26 1.02 0.89
N CYS A 32 -5.10 0.50 1.32
CA CYS A 32 -3.92 1.31 1.61
C CYS A 32 -3.50 2.14 0.39
N LEU A 33 -3.47 1.53 -0.80
CA LEU A 33 -3.13 2.25 -2.03
C LEU A 33 -4.20 3.30 -2.39
N ARG A 34 -5.49 3.00 -2.16
CA ARG A 34 -6.58 3.95 -2.36
C ARG A 34 -6.45 5.16 -1.42
N MET A 35 -6.07 4.93 -0.16
CA MET A 35 -5.78 6.01 0.79
C MET A 35 -4.67 6.92 0.29
N LEU A 36 -3.56 6.35 -0.19
CA LEU A 36 -2.43 7.14 -0.73
C LEU A 36 -2.83 7.96 -1.96
N LYS A 37 -3.59 7.36 -2.89
CA LYS A 37 -4.10 8.04 -4.10
C LYS A 37 -5.04 9.19 -3.81
N ASN A 38 -5.72 9.18 -2.66
CA ASN A 38 -6.75 10.15 -2.30
C ASN A 38 -6.36 10.98 -1.06
N VAL A 39 -5.05 11.15 -0.83
CA VAL A 39 -4.54 11.94 0.30
C VAL A 39 -4.92 13.43 0.20
N ASP A 40 -5.19 13.94 -1.00
CA ASP A 40 -5.65 15.32 -1.20
C ASP A 40 -7.03 15.57 -0.57
N ILE A 41 -7.90 14.55 -0.56
CA ILE A 41 -9.21 14.62 0.11
C ILE A 41 -9.00 14.76 1.63
N LEU A 42 -8.03 14.06 2.20
CA LEU A 42 -7.65 14.21 3.60
C LEU A 42 -7.20 15.65 3.91
N GLN A 43 -6.36 16.22 3.03
CA GLN A 43 -5.90 17.60 3.18
C GLN A 43 -7.08 18.59 3.18
N GLN A 44 -7.93 18.53 2.16
CA GLN A 44 -9.08 19.45 2.01
C GLN A 44 -10.02 19.37 3.21
N MET A 45 -10.29 18.16 3.72
CA MET A 45 -11.14 17.98 4.89
C MET A 45 -10.48 18.48 6.17
N ALA A 46 -9.17 18.29 6.33
CA ALA A 46 -8.46 18.82 7.49
C ALA A 46 -8.46 20.35 7.50
N GLU A 47 -8.27 20.98 6.34
CA GLU A 47 -8.33 22.44 6.17
C GLU A 47 -9.72 22.99 6.48
N SER A 48 -10.78 22.34 6.00
CA SER A 48 -12.16 22.78 6.28
C SER A 48 -12.55 22.67 7.76
N HIS A 49 -11.82 21.88 8.55
CA HIS A 49 -12.01 21.72 10.00
C HIS A 49 -10.93 22.43 10.84
N ASP A 50 -10.11 23.28 10.23
CA ASP A 50 -9.01 24.00 10.89
C ASP A 50 -8.04 23.05 11.64
N LYS A 51 -7.70 21.93 11.00
CA LYS A 51 -6.80 20.89 11.54
C LYS A 51 -5.47 20.87 10.79
N HIS A 52 -4.76 21.99 10.85
CA HIS A 52 -3.44 22.15 10.23
C HIS A 52 -2.39 21.13 10.69
N ILE A 53 -2.51 20.55 11.89
CA ILE A 53 -1.64 19.47 12.37
C ILE A 53 -1.68 18.20 11.48
N ILE A 54 -2.71 18.04 10.65
CA ILE A 54 -2.82 16.91 9.71
C ILE A 54 -1.91 17.08 8.49
N GLN A 55 -1.47 18.30 8.18
CA GLN A 55 -0.65 18.59 6.99
C GLN A 55 0.67 17.82 6.97
N LYS A 56 1.32 17.64 8.13
CA LYS A 56 2.53 16.81 8.23
C LYS A 56 2.27 15.33 7.90
N TYR A 57 1.09 14.81 8.27
CA TYR A 57 0.66 13.45 7.91
C TYR A 57 0.34 13.34 6.42
N VAL A 58 -0.28 14.37 5.84
CA VAL A 58 -0.53 14.44 4.38
C VAL A 58 0.80 14.43 3.63
N HIS A 59 1.75 15.27 4.05
CA HIS A 59 3.05 15.40 3.39
C HIS A 59 3.81 14.05 3.39
N ILE A 60 3.94 13.39 4.54
CA ILE A 60 4.63 12.11 4.61
C ILE A 60 3.93 11.01 3.80
N LEU A 61 2.59 10.99 3.76
CA LEU A 61 1.81 10.05 2.94
C LEU A 61 2.04 10.30 1.44
N ARG A 62 2.18 11.56 1.00
CA ARG A 62 2.54 11.90 -0.39
C ARG A 62 3.95 11.42 -0.72
N CYS A 63 4.94 11.74 0.11
CA CYS A 63 6.31 11.26 -0.09
C CYS A 63 6.36 9.73 -0.15
N PHE A 64 5.59 9.04 0.70
CA PHE A 64 5.49 7.59 0.63
C PHE A 64 4.84 7.10 -0.68
N TYR A 65 3.80 7.78 -1.15
CA TYR A 65 3.17 7.45 -2.42
C TYR A 65 4.12 7.64 -3.61
N ASP A 66 5.00 8.64 -3.57
CA ASP A 66 6.05 8.82 -4.57
C ASP A 66 7.04 7.65 -4.56
N VAL A 67 7.45 7.17 -3.38
CA VAL A 67 8.25 5.94 -3.26
C VAL A 67 7.53 4.74 -3.90
N VAL A 68 6.24 4.53 -3.56
CA VAL A 68 5.43 3.44 -4.12
C VAL A 68 5.39 3.51 -5.66
N LYS A 69 5.11 4.68 -6.23
CA LYS A 69 5.10 4.85 -7.70
C LYS A 69 6.48 4.61 -8.32
N SER A 70 7.55 5.01 -7.64
CA SER A 70 8.90 4.96 -8.17
C SER A 70 9.49 3.55 -8.23
N CYS A 71 9.15 2.67 -7.28
CA CYS A 71 9.82 1.38 -7.19
C CYS A 71 8.96 0.16 -6.84
N PHE A 72 7.67 0.30 -6.50
CA PHE A 72 6.84 -0.86 -6.14
C PHE A 72 6.10 -1.46 -7.36
N GLY A 73 6.03 -0.72 -8.47
CA GLY A 73 5.44 -1.20 -9.72
C GLY A 73 6.37 -2.12 -10.52
N MET A 74 5.99 -2.41 -11.77
CA MET A 74 6.79 -3.21 -12.71
C MET A 74 7.91 -2.42 -13.39
N THR A 75 7.82 -1.08 -13.34
CA THR A 75 8.80 -0.15 -13.90
C THR A 75 9.51 0.54 -12.76
N LEU A 76 10.84 0.64 -12.86
CA LEU A 76 11.68 1.38 -11.92
C LEU A 76 11.87 2.81 -12.44
N ASP A 77 11.56 3.80 -11.61
CA ASP A 77 11.93 5.19 -11.86
C ASP A 77 13.42 5.39 -11.55
N PRO A 78 14.23 5.95 -12.48
CA PRO A 78 15.64 6.24 -12.24
C PRO A 78 15.92 7.12 -11.01
N GLN A 79 14.94 7.92 -10.58
CA GLN A 79 15.04 8.82 -9.42
C GLN A 79 14.48 8.22 -8.12
N TYR A 80 14.25 6.90 -8.06
CA TYR A 80 13.70 6.23 -6.87
C TYR A 80 14.43 6.60 -5.56
N ASP A 81 15.77 6.70 -5.60
CA ASP A 81 16.59 7.00 -4.43
C ASP A 81 16.30 8.41 -3.87
N THR A 82 16.07 9.38 -4.76
CA THR A 82 15.64 10.74 -4.39
C THR A 82 14.32 10.71 -3.63
N TYR A 83 13.33 9.96 -4.11
CA TYR A 83 12.03 9.85 -3.44
C TYR A 83 12.13 9.13 -2.09
N ILE A 84 12.95 8.08 -1.98
CA ILE A 84 13.22 7.39 -0.72
C ILE A 84 13.87 8.35 0.29
N ASN A 85 14.84 9.15 -0.14
CA ASN A 85 15.48 10.15 0.71
C ASN A 85 14.51 11.26 1.13
N GLN A 86 13.64 11.75 0.24
CA GLN A 86 12.59 12.70 0.61
C GLN A 86 11.65 12.12 1.67
N PHE A 87 11.19 10.87 1.49
CA PHE A 87 10.39 10.18 2.49
C PHE A 87 11.14 9.99 3.82
N LYS A 88 12.44 9.66 3.79
CA LYS A 88 13.29 9.56 4.99
C LYS A 88 13.30 10.85 5.81
N TYR A 89 13.50 11.99 5.15
CA TYR A 89 13.52 13.28 5.82
C TYR A 89 12.14 13.64 6.38
N ALA A 90 11.07 13.43 5.61
CA ALA A 90 9.69 13.65 6.06
C ALA A 90 9.31 12.74 7.25
N TYR A 91 9.78 11.48 7.26
CA TYR A 91 9.55 10.54 8.36
C TYR A 91 10.28 10.94 9.63
N LYS A 92 11.52 11.41 9.50
CA LYS A 92 12.31 11.89 10.64
C LYS A 92 11.67 13.13 11.30
N ASP A 93 11.10 14.03 10.50
CA ASP A 93 10.41 15.23 10.99
C ASP A 93 9.16 14.92 11.83
N MET A 94 8.54 13.75 11.61
CA MET A 94 7.36 13.33 12.38
C MET A 94 7.66 12.92 13.83
N ASP A 95 8.93 12.68 14.18
CA ASP A 95 9.38 12.21 15.49
C ASP A 95 8.61 10.97 15.98
N ILE A 96 8.42 9.99 15.09
CA ILE A 96 7.77 8.71 15.39
C ILE A 96 8.75 7.55 15.31
N THR A 97 8.50 6.51 16.11
CA THR A 97 9.34 5.31 16.14
C THR A 97 9.41 4.65 14.77
N ILE A 98 10.65 4.40 14.30
CA ILE A 98 10.89 3.66 13.05
C ILE A 98 10.42 2.22 13.22
N THR A 99 9.44 1.82 12.41
CA THR A 99 9.01 0.42 12.34
C THR A 99 9.99 -0.41 11.51
N PRO A 100 10.06 -1.75 11.71
CA PRO A 100 10.90 -2.61 10.88
C PRO A 100 10.62 -2.48 9.37
N LYS A 101 9.35 -2.28 8.99
CA LYS A 101 8.96 -2.07 7.58
C LYS A 101 9.54 -0.78 7.01
N VAL A 102 9.53 0.30 7.79
CA VAL A 102 10.16 1.58 7.38
C VAL A 102 11.67 1.44 7.33
N HIS A 103 12.29 0.75 8.30
CA HIS A 103 13.73 0.48 8.26
C HIS A 103 14.14 -0.28 6.98
N ILE A 104 13.43 -1.36 6.64
CA ILE A 104 13.67 -2.12 5.40
C ILE A 104 13.54 -1.21 4.17
N LEU A 105 12.48 -0.38 4.12
CA LEU A 105 12.28 0.55 3.01
C LEU A 105 13.42 1.55 2.86
N LEU A 106 13.93 2.09 3.96
CA LEU A 106 14.94 3.14 3.93
C LEU A 106 16.36 2.62 3.73
N MET A 107 16.66 1.42 4.22
CA MET A 107 18.02 0.87 4.23
C MET A 107 18.22 -0.22 3.20
N HIS A 108 17.26 -1.13 3.04
CA HIS A 108 17.46 -2.35 2.26
C HIS A 108 16.86 -2.29 0.85
N VAL A 109 15.80 -1.51 0.64
CA VAL A 109 15.23 -1.33 -0.70
C VAL A 109 16.23 -0.66 -1.66
N PRO A 110 16.96 0.40 -1.28
CA PRO A 110 18.01 0.96 -2.14
C PRO A 110 19.07 -0.06 -2.52
N ASP A 111 19.64 -0.76 -1.53
CA ASP A 111 20.66 -1.80 -1.75
C ASP A 111 20.15 -2.93 -2.68
N PHE A 112 18.91 -3.36 -2.47
CA PHE A 112 18.27 -4.40 -3.27
C PHE A 112 18.11 -3.94 -4.72
N ILE A 113 17.58 -2.74 -4.95
CA ILE A 113 17.39 -2.19 -6.29
C ILE A 113 18.74 -1.99 -6.98
N THR A 114 19.76 -1.48 -6.29
CA THR A 114 21.12 -1.32 -6.83
C THR A 114 21.70 -2.67 -7.25
N LYS A 115 21.49 -3.72 -6.46
CA LYS A 115 22.00 -5.07 -6.77
C LYS A 115 21.28 -5.72 -7.95
N HIS A 116 19.96 -5.58 -8.04
CA HIS A 116 19.14 -6.31 -9.00
C HIS A 116 18.75 -5.49 -10.24
N ASN A 117 18.92 -4.18 -10.20
CA ASN A 117 18.54 -3.21 -11.24
C ASN A 117 17.11 -3.43 -11.76
N ARG A 118 16.17 -3.70 -10.84
CA ARG A 118 14.75 -3.95 -11.12
C ARG A 118 13.88 -3.38 -10.01
N SER A 119 12.65 -3.03 -10.37
CA SER A 119 11.64 -2.62 -9.40
C SER A 119 11.14 -3.80 -8.57
N LEU A 120 10.54 -3.51 -7.41
CA LEU A 120 10.07 -4.52 -6.46
C LEU A 120 8.84 -5.29 -6.95
N GLY A 121 8.08 -4.78 -7.93
CA GLY A 121 6.89 -5.44 -8.45
C GLY A 121 7.17 -6.87 -8.98
N TRP A 122 8.35 -7.08 -9.55
CA TRP A 122 8.83 -8.40 -10.02
C TRP A 122 9.00 -9.44 -8.91
N TYR A 123 9.13 -8.99 -7.67
CA TYR A 123 9.34 -9.81 -6.48
C TYR A 123 8.14 -9.76 -5.53
N SER A 124 7.00 -9.25 -6.00
CA SER A 124 5.81 -9.08 -5.17
C SER A 124 5.08 -10.40 -4.95
N GLU A 125 4.45 -10.53 -3.78
CA GLU A 125 3.60 -11.69 -3.45
C GLU A 125 2.20 -11.59 -4.08
N GLN A 126 1.89 -10.53 -4.83
CA GLN A 126 0.56 -10.26 -5.37
C GLN A 126 0.05 -11.38 -6.31
N THR A 127 0.94 -11.95 -7.11
CA THR A 127 0.60 -13.08 -7.98
C THR A 127 0.23 -14.31 -7.15
N LEU A 128 0.99 -14.58 -6.08
CA LEU A 128 0.72 -15.72 -5.19
C LEU A 128 -0.57 -15.51 -4.39
N GLU A 129 -0.81 -14.30 -3.88
CA GLU A 129 -2.08 -13.93 -3.23
C GLU A 129 -3.29 -14.15 -4.14
N SER A 130 -3.15 -13.81 -5.43
CA SER A 130 -4.20 -14.02 -6.43
C SER A 130 -4.48 -15.50 -6.66
N VAL A 131 -3.44 -16.32 -6.78
CA VAL A 131 -3.57 -17.79 -6.93
C VAL A 131 -4.18 -18.40 -5.67
N HIS A 132 -3.76 -17.97 -4.48
CA HIS A 132 -4.35 -18.43 -3.22
C HIS A 132 -5.84 -18.10 -3.12
N HIS A 133 -6.24 -16.89 -3.53
CA HIS A 133 -7.64 -16.50 -3.57
C HIS A 133 -8.44 -17.37 -4.55
N ASP A 134 -7.91 -17.60 -5.76
CA ASP A 134 -8.54 -18.47 -6.77
C ASP A 134 -8.72 -19.90 -6.25
N PHE A 135 -7.65 -20.50 -5.72
CA PHE A 135 -7.68 -21.83 -5.13
C PHE A 135 -8.73 -21.94 -4.01
N LYS A 136 -8.78 -20.95 -3.12
CA LYS A 136 -9.75 -20.93 -2.02
C LYS A 136 -11.19 -21.00 -2.53
N ILE A 137 -11.56 -20.12 -3.45
CA ILE A 137 -12.93 -20.07 -3.97
C ILE A 137 -13.22 -21.33 -4.81
N ASN A 138 -12.34 -21.65 -5.74
CA ASN A 138 -12.62 -22.58 -6.82
C ASN A 138 -12.29 -24.04 -6.51
N CYS A 139 -11.36 -24.29 -5.59
CA CYS A 139 -10.94 -25.64 -5.22
C CYS A 139 -11.34 -26.02 -3.80
N TRP A 140 -11.35 -25.07 -2.86
CA TRP A 140 -11.56 -25.38 -1.44
C TRP A 140 -13.00 -25.17 -0.97
N GLU A 141 -13.59 -24.01 -1.23
CA GLU A 141 -14.94 -23.65 -0.77
C GLU A 141 -16.01 -24.24 -1.68
N ASN A 142 -15.79 -24.23 -2.99
CA ASN A 142 -16.70 -24.83 -3.98
C ASN A 142 -16.43 -26.33 -4.24
N LYS A 143 -16.05 -27.11 -3.21
CA LYS A 143 -15.87 -28.57 -3.34
C LYS A 143 -17.20 -29.24 -3.70
N GLY A 144 -17.52 -29.33 -5.00
CA GLY A 144 -18.65 -30.13 -5.48
C GLY A 144 -19.33 -29.73 -6.80
N THR A 145 -18.93 -28.66 -7.50
CA THR A 145 -19.71 -28.19 -8.68
C THR A 145 -18.96 -28.04 -9.99
N ARG A 146 -17.67 -28.37 -10.07
CA ARG A 146 -16.94 -28.30 -11.36
C ARG A 146 -16.98 -29.62 -12.12
N ASP A 147 -17.57 -29.57 -13.30
CA ASP A 147 -17.56 -30.63 -14.31
C ASP A 147 -16.11 -30.88 -14.77
N PRO A 148 -15.63 -32.13 -14.87
CA PRO A 148 -14.25 -32.47 -15.25
C PRO A 148 -13.70 -31.82 -16.55
N LEU A 149 -14.54 -31.22 -17.39
CA LEU A 149 -14.12 -30.53 -18.62
C LEU A 149 -13.45 -29.15 -18.40
N ASP A 150 -13.67 -28.48 -17.26
CA ASP A 150 -13.12 -27.13 -17.02
C ASP A 150 -11.62 -27.11 -16.66
N ILE A 151 -11.01 -28.29 -16.46
CA ILE A 151 -9.60 -28.43 -16.07
C ILE A 151 -8.65 -28.12 -17.25
N GLN A 152 -9.12 -28.12 -18.50
CA GLN A 152 -8.26 -27.88 -19.67
C GLN A 152 -7.76 -26.44 -19.84
N ILE A 153 -8.31 -25.45 -19.12
CA ILE A 153 -7.92 -24.04 -19.29
C ILE A 153 -6.68 -23.66 -18.45
N ILE A 154 -6.33 -24.44 -17.42
CA ILE A 154 -5.24 -24.09 -16.48
C ILE A 154 -3.84 -24.43 -17.02
N LEU A 155 -3.71 -25.17 -18.13
CA LEU A 155 -2.42 -25.62 -18.69
C LEU A 155 -2.00 -24.94 -19.99
N ARG A 156 -2.59 -23.80 -20.37
CA ARG A 156 -2.09 -22.97 -21.48
C ARG A 156 -1.37 -21.74 -20.96
N ILE A 157 -0.15 -21.95 -20.48
CA ILE A 157 0.93 -20.95 -20.44
C ILE A 157 1.92 -21.32 -21.52
#